data_AF-A0A954D126-F1
#
_entry.id   AF-A0A954D126-F1
#
_cell.length_a   1.000
_cell.length_b   1.000
_cell.length_c   1.000
_cell.angle_alpha   90.00
_cell.angle_beta   90.00
_cell.angle_gamma   90.00
#
_symmetry.space_group_name_H-M   'P 1'
#
loop_
_entity.id
_entity.type
_entity.pdbx_description
1 polymer ?
#
loop_
_entity_poly.entity_id
_entity_poly.type
_entity_poly.pdbx_seq_one_letter_code
_entity_poly.pdbx_strand_id
1 'polypeptide(L)'
;MKTLSTFSLALVLPAVATAQQQDPQAAWAAFTAKNGTDWQVVWNPATGTPKAIFGPGLKLAGAVQSLDAARTEATRLLDTYAAVLGRGDSRFVEIIG
;
A
#
# COMPACT_ATOMS: atom_id res chain seq x y z
N MET A 1 15.42 -56.36 -26.08
CA MET A 1 15.44 -56.06 -24.63
C MET A 1 15.59 -54.55 -24.50
N LYS A 2 14.58 -53.86 -23.96
CA LYS A 2 14.44 -52.38 -23.90
C LYS A 2 15.12 -51.85 -22.63
N THR A 3 16.05 -50.91 -22.75
CA THR A 3 16.61 -50.15 -21.62
C THR A 3 15.81 -48.88 -21.38
N LEU A 4 15.48 -48.63 -20.12
CA LEU A 4 14.56 -47.60 -19.63
C LEU A 4 15.19 -46.21 -19.66
N SER A 5 14.42 -45.24 -20.15
CA SER A 5 14.76 -43.82 -20.18
C SER A 5 14.33 -43.17 -18.86
N THR A 6 15.29 -42.63 -18.12
CA THR A 6 15.09 -41.94 -16.84
C THR A 6 14.52 -40.54 -17.09
N PHE A 7 13.25 -40.33 -16.75
CA PHE A 7 12.65 -39.01 -16.69
C PHE A 7 13.03 -38.33 -15.36
N SER A 8 13.91 -37.33 -15.41
CA SER A 8 14.14 -36.41 -14.30
C SER A 8 13.00 -35.40 -14.24
N LEU A 9 12.19 -35.48 -13.18
CA LEU A 9 11.11 -34.54 -12.92
C LEU A 9 11.68 -33.32 -12.18
N ALA A 10 11.83 -32.19 -12.88
CA ALA A 10 12.18 -30.92 -12.25
C ALA A 10 10.94 -30.32 -11.58
N LEU A 11 10.94 -30.26 -10.25
CA LEU A 11 9.88 -29.64 -9.45
C LEU A 11 10.02 -28.11 -9.58
N VAL A 12 9.14 -27.47 -10.36
CA VAL A 12 9.05 -26.01 -10.42
C VAL A 12 8.18 -25.55 -9.24
N LEU A 13 8.81 -24.99 -8.21
CA LEU A 13 8.08 -24.35 -7.12
C LEU A 13 7.51 -23.01 -7.63
N PRO A 14 6.21 -22.74 -7.49
CA PRO A 14 5.68 -21.40 -7.74
C PRO A 14 6.25 -20.45 -6.69
N ALA A 15 6.96 -19.42 -7.13
CA ALA A 15 7.36 -18.31 -6.26
C ALA A 15 6.08 -17.64 -5.77
N VAL A 16 5.70 -17.93 -4.52
CA VAL A 16 4.65 -17.20 -3.82
C VAL A 16 5.18 -15.78 -3.67
N ALA A 17 4.65 -14.85 -4.46
CA ALA A 17 4.88 -13.43 -4.25
C ALA A 17 4.29 -13.10 -2.88
N THR A 18 5.11 -13.06 -1.85
CA THR A 18 4.73 -12.46 -0.58
C THR A 18 4.41 -11.01 -0.91
N ALA A 19 3.17 -10.59 -0.70
CA ALA A 19 2.85 -9.18 -0.60
C ALA A 19 3.76 -8.65 0.51
N GLN A 20 4.88 -8.02 0.13
CA GLN A 20 5.83 -7.49 1.11
C GLN A 20 5.04 -6.46 1.91
N GLN A 21 4.83 -6.78 3.19
CA GLN A 21 4.28 -5.84 4.15
C GLN A 21 5.21 -4.63 4.17
N GLN A 22 4.87 -3.60 3.41
CA GLN A 22 5.74 -2.45 3.19
C GLN A 22 5.88 -1.73 4.52
N ASP A 23 7.11 -1.61 5.01
CA ASP A 23 7.43 -0.87 6.22
C ASP A 23 6.92 0.58 6.09
N PRO A 24 5.98 1.04 6.94
CA PRO A 24 5.46 2.39 6.90
C PRO A 24 6.54 3.47 7.00
N GLN A 25 7.64 3.18 7.72
CA GLN A 25 8.75 4.12 7.88
C GLN A 25 9.55 4.27 6.59
N ALA A 26 9.80 3.17 5.87
CA ALA A 26 10.38 3.23 4.52
C ALA A 26 9.43 3.94 3.53
N ALA A 27 8.12 3.68 3.62
CA ALA A 27 7.12 4.33 2.78
C ALA A 27 7.00 5.84 3.05
N TRP A 28 7.32 6.30 4.27
CA TRP A 28 7.34 7.72 4.63
C TRP A 28 8.36 8.51 3.81
N ALA A 29 9.56 7.95 3.58
CA ALA A 29 10.58 8.61 2.76
C ALA A 29 10.11 8.82 1.32
N ALA A 30 9.45 7.81 0.72
CA ALA A 30 8.84 7.94 -0.60
C ALA A 30 7.69 8.97 -0.62
N PHE A 31 6.90 9.03 0.45
CA PHE A 31 5.81 9.99 0.59
C PHE A 31 6.32 11.44 0.63
N THR A 32 7.33 11.76 1.45
CA THR A 32 7.87 13.12 1.56
C THR A 32 8.68 13.53 0.33
N ALA A 33 9.40 12.59 -0.29
CA ALA A 33 10.06 12.85 -1.58
C ALA A 33 9.06 13.26 -2.68
N LYS A 34 7.85 12.68 -2.67
CA LYS A 34 6.79 12.98 -3.64
C LYS A 34 5.98 14.24 -3.30
N ASN A 35 5.65 14.43 -2.02
CA ASN A 35 4.68 15.45 -1.59
C ASN A 35 5.29 16.65 -0.85
N GLY A 36 6.61 16.67 -0.67
CA GLY A 36 7.35 17.73 0.02
C GLY A 36 7.81 17.35 1.43
N THR A 37 8.82 18.06 1.92
CA THR A 37 9.43 17.84 3.24
C THR A 37 8.69 18.50 4.39
N ASP A 38 7.70 19.35 4.12
CA ASP A 38 6.92 20.06 5.15
C ASP A 38 5.89 19.18 5.87
N TRP A 39 5.80 17.91 5.44
CA TRP A 39 4.97 16.90 6.08
C TRP A 39 5.63 16.36 7.34
N GLN A 40 4.82 16.09 8.37
CA GLN A 40 5.26 15.56 9.65
C GLN A 40 4.42 14.33 10.01
N VAL A 41 5.03 13.42 10.77
CA VAL A 41 4.39 12.18 11.22
C VAL A 41 4.65 11.97 12.70
N VAL A 42 3.61 11.59 13.43
CA VAL A 42 3.70 11.10 14.80
C VAL A 42 3.55 9.59 14.74
N TRP A 43 4.62 8.88 15.07
CA TRP A 43 4.64 7.42 15.07
C TRP A 43 4.04 6.84 16.35
N ASN A 44 3.35 5.70 16.22
CA ASN A 44 3.03 4.86 17.36
C ASN A 44 4.22 3.92 17.64
N PRO A 45 4.91 4.05 18.79
CA PRO A 45 6.10 3.25 19.10
C PRO A 45 5.78 1.75 19.27
N ALA A 46 4.54 1.39 19.61
CA ALA A 46 4.16 0.00 19.83
C ALA A 46 3.92 -0.76 18.51
N THR A 47 3.47 -0.07 17.45
CA THR A 47 3.07 -0.70 16.19
C THR A 47 3.95 -0.31 15.00
N GLY A 48 4.77 0.73 15.12
CA GLY A 48 5.55 1.28 14.01
C GLY A 48 4.71 1.96 12.92
N THR A 49 3.39 2.05 13.11
CA THR A 49 2.46 2.72 12.19
C THR A 49 2.25 4.18 12.57
N PRO A 50 1.84 5.07 11.64
CA PRO A 50 1.57 6.45 12.00
C PRO A 50 0.32 6.56 12.87
N LYS A 51 0.44 7.28 13.97
CA LYS A 51 -0.69 7.74 14.79
C LYS A 51 -1.36 8.95 14.18
N ALA A 52 -0.57 9.86 13.58
CA ALA A 52 -1.06 11.05 12.90
C ALA A 52 -0.05 11.52 11.84
N ILE A 53 -0.55 12.13 10.77
CA ILE A 53 0.24 12.76 9.71
C ILE A 53 -0.32 14.17 9.49
N PHE A 54 0.56 15.17 9.43
CA PHE A 54 0.22 16.58 9.26
C PHE A 54 0.99 17.16 8.09
N GLY A 55 0.40 18.15 7.40
CA GLY A 55 1.08 18.82 6.31
C GLY A 55 0.19 19.81 5.58
N PRO A 56 0.69 20.39 4.47
CA PRO A 56 0.01 21.44 3.71
C PRO A 56 -1.23 20.96 2.94
N GLY A 57 -1.51 19.65 2.94
CA GLY A 57 -2.60 19.05 2.19
C GLY A 57 -2.14 18.43 0.87
N LEU A 58 -2.89 17.43 0.39
CA LEU A 58 -2.62 16.76 -0.88
C LEU A 58 -3.33 17.49 -2.02
N LYS A 59 -2.64 17.64 -3.16
CA LYS A 59 -3.27 18.13 -4.39
C LYS A 59 -4.08 17.00 -5.00
N LEU A 60 -5.40 17.21 -5.10
CA LEU A 60 -6.32 16.29 -5.76
C LEU A 60 -6.56 16.75 -7.21
N ALA A 61 -7.06 15.84 -8.06
CA ALA A 61 -7.34 16.13 -9.47
C ALA A 61 -8.44 17.20 -9.68
N GLY A 62 -9.15 17.59 -8.63
CA GLY A 62 -10.22 18.58 -8.65
C GLY A 62 -11.58 17.97 -8.36
N ALA A 63 -12.64 18.76 -8.58
CA ALA A 63 -14.01 18.30 -8.40
C ALA A 63 -14.39 17.24 -9.45
N VAL A 64 -15.19 16.26 -9.03
CA VAL A 64 -15.75 15.22 -9.89
C VAL A 64 -17.27 15.33 -9.96
N GLN A 65 -17.86 14.79 -11.02
CA GLN A 65 -19.26 15.04 -11.38
C GLN A 65 -20.29 14.16 -10.63
N SER A 66 -19.85 13.21 -9.80
CA SER A 66 -20.75 12.30 -9.07
C SER A 66 -20.13 11.78 -7.76
N LEU A 67 -20.99 11.31 -6.86
CA LEU A 67 -20.58 10.69 -5.60
C LEU A 67 -19.77 9.41 -5.82
N ASP A 68 -20.15 8.57 -6.77
CA ASP A 68 -19.44 7.32 -7.05
C ASP A 68 -18.04 7.59 -7.63
N ALA A 69 -17.89 8.63 -8.46
CA ALA A 69 -16.59 9.07 -8.92
C ALA A 69 -15.74 9.59 -7.75
N ALA A 70 -16.34 10.31 -6.80
CA ALA A 70 -15.64 10.82 -5.62
C ALA A 70 -15.17 9.68 -4.72
N ARG A 71 -16.01 8.66 -4.49
CA ARG A 71 -15.65 7.45 -3.72
C ARG A 71 -14.53 6.67 -4.37
N THR A 72 -14.59 6.50 -5.68
CA THR A 72 -13.55 5.81 -6.46
C THR A 72 -12.22 6.55 -6.31
N GLU A 73 -12.22 7.87 -6.47
CA GLU A 73 -11.01 8.68 -6.36
C GLU A 73 -10.45 8.71 -4.92
N ALA A 74 -11.31 8.83 -3.91
CA ALA A 74 -10.91 8.77 -2.51
C ALA A 74 -10.28 7.41 -2.17
N THR A 75 -10.90 6.30 -2.59
CA THR A 75 -10.38 4.95 -2.36
C THR A 75 -9.05 4.75 -3.07
N ARG A 76 -8.94 5.18 -4.34
CA ARG A 76 -7.69 5.12 -5.10
C ARG A 76 -6.57 5.90 -4.42
N LEU A 77 -6.88 7.07 -3.83
CA LEU A 77 -5.90 7.86 -3.09
C LEU A 77 -5.44 7.15 -1.81
N LEU A 78 -6.37 6.58 -1.04
CA LEU A 78 -6.06 5.79 0.15
C LEU A 78 -5.21 4.56 -0.20
N ASP A 79 -5.52 3.87 -1.29
CA ASP A 79 -4.73 2.74 -1.80
C ASP A 79 -3.31 3.18 -2.21
N THR A 80 -3.20 4.33 -2.89
CA THR A 80 -1.90 4.90 -3.29
C THR A 80 -0.97 5.10 -2.11
N TYR A 81 -1.52 5.46 -0.94
CA TYR A 81 -0.76 5.72 0.28
C TYR A 81 -0.95 4.64 1.36
N ALA A 82 -1.48 3.47 1.02
CA ALA A 82 -1.80 2.42 1.99
C ALA A 82 -0.57 1.97 2.81
N ALA A 83 0.60 1.93 2.18
CA ALA A 83 1.85 1.56 2.83
C ALA A 83 2.25 2.55 3.93
N VAL A 84 2.27 3.86 3.64
CA VAL A 84 2.63 4.87 4.63
C VAL A 84 1.60 4.95 5.75
N LEU A 85 0.32 4.70 5.45
CA LEU A 85 -0.76 4.62 6.44
C LEU A 85 -0.73 3.34 7.30
N GLY A 86 0.16 2.39 6.99
CA GLY A 86 0.29 1.15 7.75
C GLY A 86 -0.92 0.22 7.65
N ARG A 87 -1.60 0.21 6.50
CA ARG A 87 -2.81 -0.61 6.30
C ARG A 87 -2.52 -2.11 6.43
N GLY A 88 -1.36 -2.57 5.94
CA GLY A 88 -1.05 -3.99 5.82
C GLY A 88 -2.13 -4.73 5.02
N ASP A 89 -2.55 -5.89 5.54
CA ASP A 89 -3.59 -6.74 4.95
C ASP A 89 -5.03 -6.27 5.20
N SER A 90 -5.20 -5.17 5.95
CA SER A 90 -6.52 -4.59 6.18
C SER A 90 -7.05 -3.86 4.95
N ARG A 91 -8.32 -3.43 5.01
CA ARG A 91 -8.93 -2.55 4.00
C ARG A 91 -9.47 -1.29 4.64
N PHE A 92 -9.49 -0.20 3.89
CA PHE A 92 -10.25 0.98 4.28
C PHE A 92 -11.74 0.73 4.06
N VAL A 93 -12.56 1.21 4.98
CA VAL A 93 -14.02 1.08 4.92
C VAL A 93 -14.62 2.45 5.16
N GLU A 94 -15.49 2.88 4.25
CA GLU A 94 -16.30 4.08 4.42
C GLU A 94 -17.44 3.78 5.41
N ILE A 95 -17.59 4.62 6.43
CA ILE A 95 -18.73 4.58 7.37
C ILE A 95 -19.42 5.93 7.29
N ILE A 96 -20.69 5.93 6.86
CA ILE A 96 -21.55 7.11 6.83
C ILE A 96 -22.42 7.05 8.08
N GLY A 97 -22.28 8.05 8.95
CA GLY A 97 -23.06 8.22 10.18
C GLY A 97 -23.92 9.45 10.15
#